data_AF-A0A091ASK4-F1
#
_entry.id   AF-A0A091ASK4-F1
#
_cell.length_a   1.000
_cell.length_b   1.000
_cell.length_c   1.000
_cell.angle_alpha   90.00
_cell.angle_beta   90.00
_cell.angle_gamma   90.00
#
_symmetry.space_group_name_H-M   'P 1'
#
loop_
_entity.id
_entity.type
_entity.pdbx_description
1 polymer ?
#
loop_
_entity_poly.entity_id
_entity_poly.type
_entity_poly.pdbx_seq_one_letter_code
_entity_poly.pdbx_strand_id
1 'polypeptide(L)' 'MAYVLSGRATLGSGAAVTRVAIFAWDTLDRVATVIPDSDGEWNVAVLRRGPYCALAVGPFGYQPVADGPIVAVEG' A
#
# COMPACT_ATOMS: atom_id res chain seq x y z
N MET A 1 -0.75 -19.55 7.43
CA MET A 1 -1.18 -18.29 8.08
C MET A 1 -0.90 -17.16 7.12
N ALA A 2 -1.87 -16.27 6.93
CA ALA A 2 -1.70 -15.06 6.14
C ALA A 2 -1.55 -13.88 7.09
N TYR A 3 -0.76 -12.89 6.70
CA TYR A 3 -0.68 -11.60 7.38
C TYR A 3 -1.39 -10.57 6.51
N VAL A 4 -1.90 -9.50 7.11
CA VAL A 4 -2.60 -8.43 6.40
C VAL A 4 -1.85 -7.12 6.57
N LEU A 5 -1.69 -6.42 5.45
CA LEU A 5 -1.33 -5.01 5.40
C LEU A 5 -2.60 -4.24 5.06
N SER A 6 -2.85 -3.15 5.78
CA SER A 6 -3.98 -2.26 5.52
C SER A 6 -3.59 -0.82 5.75
N GLY A 7 -4.30 0.09 5.12
CA GLY A 7 -4.13 1.52 5.33
C GLY A 7 -5.10 2.33 4.50
N ARG A 8 -4.93 3.65 4.56
CA ARG A 8 -5.72 4.62 3.79
C ARG A 8 -4.79 5.49 2.95
N ALA A 9 -5.08 5.63 1.67
CA ALA A 9 -4.30 6.43 0.73
C ALA A 9 -5.20 7.36 -0.09
N THR A 10 -5.09 8.66 0.17
CA THR A 10 -5.88 9.71 -0.50
C THR A 10 -4.99 10.83 -1.03
N LEU A 11 -5.46 11.50 -2.09
CA LEU A 11 -4.90 12.75 -2.57
C LEU A 11 -5.18 13.88 -1.56
N GLY A 12 -4.51 15.03 -1.71
CA GLY A 12 -4.80 16.22 -0.89
C GLY A 12 -6.23 16.75 -1.02
N SER A 13 -6.96 16.36 -2.07
CA SER A 13 -8.39 16.65 -2.24
C SER A 13 -9.32 15.73 -1.43
N GLY A 14 -8.78 14.68 -0.80
CA GLY A 14 -9.56 13.63 -0.12
C GLY A 14 -10.02 12.49 -1.03
N ALA A 15 -9.88 12.61 -2.37
CA ALA A 15 -10.16 11.50 -3.28
C ALA A 15 -9.16 10.36 -3.09
N ALA A 16 -9.60 9.11 -3.24
CA ALA A 16 -8.72 7.94 -3.23
C ALA A 16 -7.60 8.06 -4.28
N VAL A 17 -6.42 7.54 -3.96
CA VAL A 17 -5.37 7.36 -4.98
C VAL A 17 -5.76 6.25 -5.95
N THR A 18 -5.23 6.31 -7.17
CA THR A 18 -5.57 5.34 -8.23
C THR A 18 -5.11 3.91 -7.88
N ARG A 19 -4.01 3.79 -7.16
CA ARG A 19 -3.35 2.51 -6.86
C ARG A 19 -2.42 2.63 -5.67
N VAL A 20 -2.27 1.54 -4.93
CA VAL A 20 -1.19 1.35 -3.95
C VAL A 20 -0.35 0.14 -4.37
N ALA A 21 0.95 0.33 -4.54
CA ALA A 21 1.89 -0.75 -4.81
C ALA A 21 2.66 -1.10 -3.53
N ILE A 22 2.70 -2.39 -3.18
CA ILE A 22 3.37 -2.87 -1.97
C ILE A 22 4.69 -3.53 -2.35
N PHE A 23 5.75 -3.17 -1.64
CA PHE A 23 7.08 -3.75 -1.82
C PHE A 23 7.62 -4.28 -0.50
N ALA A 24 8.46 -5.32 -0.57
CA ALA A 24 9.28 -5.73 0.56
C ALA A 24 10.31 -4.62 0.85
N TRP A 25 10.45 -4.21 2.12
CA TRP A 25 11.27 -3.05 2.47
C TRP A 25 12.77 -3.25 2.21
N ASP A 26 13.24 -4.48 2.40
CA ASP A 26 14.64 -4.88 2.30
C ASP A 26 15.11 -5.06 0.85
N THR A 27 14.30 -5.72 0.01
CA THR A 27 14.69 -6.01 -1.37
C THR A 27 14.09 -5.05 -2.39
N LEU A 28 13.06 -4.28 -2.00
CA LEU A 28 12.20 -3.50 -2.91
C LEU A 28 11.54 -4.37 -4.00
N ASP A 29 11.42 -5.67 -3.77
CA ASP A 29 10.64 -6.54 -4.64
C ASP A 29 9.17 -6.19 -4.50
N ARG A 30 8.49 -6.05 -5.64
CA ARG A 30 7.05 -5.80 -5.65
C ARG A 30 6.30 -7.06 -5.19
N VAL A 31 5.58 -6.92 -4.10
CA VAL A 31 4.78 -7.99 -3.48
C VAL A 31 3.37 -7.99 -4.04
N ALA A 32 2.75 -6.81 -4.15
CA ALA A 32 1.38 -6.69 -4.57
C ALA A 32 1.05 -5.33 -5.19
N THR A 33 -0.14 -5.25 -5.78
CA THR A 33 -0.75 -4.01 -6.23
C THR A 33 -2.23 -4.08 -5.90
N VAL A 34 -2.74 -3.06 -5.23
CA VAL A 34 -4.15 -2.96 -4.80
C VAL A 34 -4.74 -1.64 -5.28
N ILE A 35 -6.03 -1.66 -5.58
CA ILE A 35 -6.83 -0.48 -5.89
C ILE A 35 -7.61 -0.16 -4.61
N PRO A 36 -7.37 1.01 -3.98
CA PRO A 36 -8.18 1.43 -2.84
C PRO A 36 -9.64 1.61 -3.21
N ASP A 37 -10.53 1.52 -2.22
CA ASP A 37 -11.94 1.85 -2.42
C ASP A 37 -12.18 3.36 -2.54
N SER A 38 -13.44 3.78 -2.64
CA SER A 38 -13.81 5.20 -2.79
C SER A 38 -13.39 6.08 -1.61
N ASP A 39 -13.21 5.49 -0.42
CA ASP A 39 -12.77 6.20 0.79
C ASP A 39 -11.23 6.22 0.91
N GLY A 40 -10.54 5.51 0.00
CA GLY A 40 -9.09 5.37 -0.03
C GLY A 40 -8.58 4.22 0.82
N GLU A 41 -9.46 3.38 1.37
CA GLU A 41 -9.07 2.23 2.19
C GLU A 41 -8.55 1.10 1.30
N TRP A 42 -7.51 0.41 1.77
CA TRP A 42 -6.95 -0.74 1.09
C TRP A 42 -6.50 -1.80 2.10
N ASN A 43 -6.56 -3.06 1.67
CA ASN A 43 -6.01 -4.18 2.41
C ASN A 43 -5.43 -5.22 1.42
N VAL A 44 -4.40 -5.93 1.86
CA VAL A 44 -3.79 -7.01 1.07
C VAL A 44 -3.21 -8.08 1.98
N ALA A 45 -3.43 -9.34 1.61
CA ALA A 45 -2.82 -10.47 2.27
C ALA A 45 -1.38 -10.68 1.78
N VAL A 46 -0.46 -10.93 2.72
CA VAL A 46 0.95 -11.27 2.46
C VAL A 46 1.32 -12.58 3.16
N LEU A 47 2.20 -13.35 2.52
CA LEU A 47 2.56 -14.70 2.96
C LEU A 47 3.68 -14.73 4.01
N ARG A 48 4.39 -13.62 4.17
CA ARG A 48 5.54 -13.51 5.07
C ARG A 48 5.31 -12.37 6.05
N ARG A 49 5.83 -12.52 7.26
CA ARG A 49 5.99 -11.40 8.18
C ARG A 49 7.24 -10.64 7.78
N GLY A 50 7.17 -9.31 7.76
CA GLY A 50 8.33 -8.48 7.45
C GLY A 50 7.94 -7.00 7.36
N PRO A 51 8.94 -6.11 7.25
CA PRO A 51 8.70 -4.73 6.89
C PRO A 51 8.36 -4.60 5.41
N TYR A 52 7.37 -3.77 5.11
CA TYR A 52 6.92 -3.43 3.77
C TYR A 52 6.94 -1.91 3.57
N CYS A 53 6.92 -1.45 2.32
CA CYS A 53 6.48 -0.09 2.01
C CYS A 53 5.26 -0.12 1.10
N ALA A 54 4.41 0.89 1.27
CA ALA A 54 3.29 1.17 0.39
C ALA A 54 3.59 2.42 -0.42
N LEU A 55 3.54 2.30 -1.75
CA LEU A 55 3.69 3.42 -2.68
C LEU A 55 2.32 3.81 -3.21
N ALA A 56 1.81 4.94 -2.76
CA ALA A 56 0.59 5.55 -3.26
C ALA A 56 0.84 6.19 -4.63
N VAL A 57 0.02 5.85 -5.62
CA VAL A 57 0.12 6.33 -7.00
C VAL A 57 -1.22 6.96 -7.40
N GLY A 58 -1.19 8.27 -7.60
CA GLY A 58 -2.32 9.07 -8.09
C GLY A 58 -2.44 9.12 -9.62
N PRO A 59 -3.21 10.08 -10.15
CA PRO A 59 -3.37 10.29 -11.59
C PRO A 59 -2.07 10.80 -12.26
N PHE A 60 -2.10 10.93 -13.59
CA PHE A 60 -0.95 11.44 -14.35
C PHE A 60 -0.44 12.79 -13.80
N GLY A 61 0.89 12.90 -13.65
CA GLY A 61 1.54 14.08 -13.06
C GLY A 61 1.59 14.08 -11.53
N TYR A 62 0.97 13.12 -10.84
CA TYR A 62 1.10 12.94 -9.40
C TYR A 62 2.50 12.43 -9.03
N GLN A 63 3.13 13.05 -8.04
CA GLN A 63 4.36 12.56 -7.43
C GLN A 63 4.02 11.43 -6.44
N PRO A 64 4.47 10.18 -6.68
CA PRO A 64 4.21 9.07 -5.76
C PRO A 64 4.75 9.33 -4.35
N VAL A 65 3.99 8.89 -3.34
CA VAL A 65 4.37 8.98 -1.92
C VAL A 65 4.57 7.57 -1.39
N ALA A 66 5.68 7.35 -0.70
CA ALA A 66 6.01 6.06 -0.10
C ALA A 66 5.88 6.14 1.42
N ASP A 67 5.08 5.23 1.98
CA ASP A 67 4.92 5.05 3.41
C ASP A 67 5.61 3.75 3.86
N GLY A 68 6.35 3.82 4.96
CA GLY A 68 6.98 2.66 5.57
C GLY A 68 8.06 3.02 6.60
N PRO A 69 8.57 2.02 7.32
CA PRO A 69 8.21 0.60 7.21
C PRO A 69 6.82 0.30 7.81
N ILE A 70 6.03 -0.51 7.10
CA ILE A 70 4.73 -1.04 7.53
C ILE A 70 4.93 -2.49 7.96
N VAL A 71 4.42 -2.86 9.13
CA VAL A 71 4.48 -4.24 9.63
C VAL A 71 3.11 -4.89 9.48
N ALA A 72 3.06 -6.04 8.80
CA ALA A 72 1.83 -6.81 8.65
C ALA A 72 1.37 -7.40 9.99
N VAL A 73 0.06 -7.42 10.22
CA VAL A 73 -0.58 -8.04 11.39
C VAL A 73 -1.14 -9.41 11.03
N GLU A 74 -1.40 -10.27 12.00
CA GLU A 74 -2.11 -11.54 11.75
C GLU A 74 -3.52 -11.25 11.24
N GLY A 75 -3.89 -11.92 10.15
CA GLY A 75 -5.18 -11.75 9.46
C GLY A 75 -6.10 -12.95 9.59
#